data_AF-A0AAW6WU21-F1
#
_entry.id   AF-A0AAW6WU21-F1
#
_cell.length_a   1.000
_cell.length_b   1.000
_cell.length_c   1.000
_cell.angle_alpha   90.00
_cell.angle_beta   90.00
_cell.angle_gamma   90.00
#
_symmetry.space_group_name_H-M   'P 1'
#
loop_
_entity.id
_entity.type
_entity.pdbx_description
1 polymer ?
#
loop_
_entity_poly.entity_id
_entity_poly.type
_entity_poly.pdbx_seq_one_letter_code
_entity_poly.pdbx_strand_id
1 'polypeptide(L)'
;MSAWLSKLAGGGMLLLLLASICLGGYSSLLSHRLALARQQVAEQKKTLAQQAGLITTLRADDARNRAMMAEQQRREQQLRQRGEIYQRKYEDAIKNDECARRAAPVAVLDLLRGKDTASTGAYRSVAP
;
A
#
# COMPACT_ATOMS: atom_id res chain seq x y z
N MET A 1 -30.55 5.36 -82.40
CA MET A 1 -30.82 5.58 -80.96
C MET A 1 -29.95 4.70 -80.04
N SER A 2 -29.56 3.50 -80.44
CA SER A 2 -28.76 2.55 -79.63
C SER A 2 -27.32 2.98 -79.30
N ALA A 3 -26.64 3.71 -80.19
CA ALA A 3 -25.24 4.12 -80.00
C ALA A 3 -25.01 5.21 -78.93
N TRP A 4 -26.06 5.98 -78.58
CA TRP A 4 -25.98 7.01 -77.54
C TRP A 4 -26.21 6.40 -76.14
N LEU A 5 -27.13 5.43 -76.06
CA LEU A 5 -27.39 4.64 -74.86
C LEU A 5 -26.19 3.77 -74.45
N SER A 6 -25.45 3.20 -75.40
CA SER A 6 -24.25 2.41 -75.09
C SER A 6 -23.11 3.24 -74.50
N LYS A 7 -22.95 4.50 -74.94
CA LYS A 7 -21.97 5.43 -74.35
C LYS A 7 -22.34 5.85 -72.92
N LEU A 8 -23.63 6.08 -72.65
CA LEU A 8 -24.13 6.36 -71.30
C LEU A 8 -23.99 5.14 -70.37
N ALA A 9 -24.31 3.94 -70.87
CA ALA A 9 -24.16 2.70 -70.11
C ALA A 9 -22.67 2.41 -69.78
N GLY A 10 -21.76 2.63 -70.73
CA GLY A 10 -20.32 2.52 -70.51
C GLY A 10 -19.78 3.50 -69.48
N GLY A 11 -20.25 4.76 -69.52
CA GLY A 11 -19.90 5.78 -68.52
C GLY A 11 -20.42 5.45 -67.12
N GLY A 12 -21.68 4.99 -67.02
CA GLY A 12 -22.27 4.54 -65.75
C GLY A 12 -21.55 3.35 -65.14
N MET A 13 -21.11 2.40 -65.97
CA MET A 13 -20.37 1.23 -65.51
C MET A 13 -18.97 1.57 -65.00
N LEU A 14 -18.28 2.54 -65.62
CA LEU A 14 -17.00 3.04 -65.12
C LEU A 14 -17.14 3.75 -63.76
N LEU A 15 -18.19 4.56 -63.60
CA LEU A 15 -18.50 5.24 -62.34
C LEU A 15 -18.80 4.25 -61.21
N LEU A 16 -19.57 3.20 -61.50
CA LEU A 16 -19.86 2.11 -60.56
C LEU A 16 -18.59 1.36 -60.13
N LEU A 17 -17.68 1.08 -61.06
CA LEU A 17 -16.38 0.46 -60.78
C LEU A 17 -15.52 1.35 -59.87
N LEU A 18 -15.42 2.65 -60.17
CA LEU A 18 -14.68 3.59 -59.33
C LEU A 18 -15.26 3.67 -57.92
N ALA A 19 -16.60 3.79 -57.82
CA ALA A 19 -17.29 3.86 -56.54
C ALA A 19 -17.06 2.59 -55.70
N SER A 20 -17.10 1.41 -56.33
CA SER A 20 -16.81 0.12 -55.69
C SER A 20 -15.38 0.03 -55.16
N ILE A 21 -14.39 0.48 -55.94
CA ILE A 21 -12.98 0.52 -55.53
C ILE A 21 -12.78 1.50 -54.37
N CYS A 22 -13.38 2.69 -54.44
CA CYS A 22 -13.33 3.68 -53.37
C CYS A 22 -13.98 3.16 -52.07
N LEU A 23 -15.15 2.52 -52.15
CA LEU A 23 -15.83 1.92 -50.99
C LEU A 23 -15.01 0.75 -50.39
N GLY A 24 -14.46 -0.12 -51.24
CA GLY A 24 -13.64 -1.25 -50.80
C GLY A 24 -12.34 -0.81 -50.12
N GLY A 25 -11.68 0.22 -50.66
CA GLY A 25 -10.47 0.81 -50.06
C GLY A 25 -10.76 1.46 -48.70
N TYR A 26 -11.83 2.25 -48.60
CA TYR A 26 -12.25 2.86 -47.33
C TYR A 26 -12.63 1.83 -46.27
N SER A 27 -13.32 0.77 -46.67
CA SER A 27 -13.73 -0.31 -45.78
C SER A 27 -12.53 -1.07 -45.21
N SER A 28 -11.49 -1.29 -46.02
CA SER A 28 -10.23 -1.91 -45.58
C SER A 28 -9.47 -1.05 -44.56
N LEU A 29 -9.39 0.26 -44.80
CA LEU A 29 -8.80 1.20 -43.84
C LEU A 29 -9.59 1.28 -42.53
N LEU A 30 -10.93 1.34 -42.59
CA LEU A 30 -11.77 1.38 -41.40
C LEU A 30 -11.67 0.09 -40.58
N SER A 31 -11.74 -1.07 -41.24
CA SER A 31 -11.65 -2.38 -40.58
C SER A 31 -10.28 -2.60 -39.95
N HIS A 32 -9.20 -2.13 -40.58
CA HIS A 32 -7.87 -2.19 -39.99
C HIS A 32 -7.74 -1.29 -38.76
N ARG A 33 -8.29 -0.07 -38.79
CA ARG A 33 -8.36 0.81 -37.62
C ARG A 33 -9.21 0.23 -36.50
N LEU A 34 -10.33 -0.43 -36.83
CA LEU A 34 -11.19 -1.10 -35.87
C LEU A 34 -10.48 -2.29 -35.21
N ALA A 35 -9.69 -3.05 -35.99
CA ALA A 35 -8.90 -4.16 -35.49
C ALA A 35 -7.80 -3.69 -34.53
N LEU A 36 -7.09 -2.61 -34.87
CA LEU A 36 -6.09 -1.98 -33.99
C LEU A 36 -6.73 -1.44 -32.70
N ALA A 37 -7.88 -0.77 -32.80
CA ALA A 37 -8.61 -0.29 -31.63
C ALA A 37 -9.07 -1.44 -30.72
N ARG A 38 -9.56 -2.56 -31.28
CA ARG A 38 -9.91 -3.76 -30.51
C ARG A 38 -8.69 -4.40 -29.84
N GLN A 39 -7.54 -4.44 -30.51
CA GLN A 39 -6.31 -4.94 -29.92
C GLN A 39 -5.85 -4.06 -28.75
N GLN A 40 -5.85 -2.73 -28.91
CA GLN A 40 -5.52 -1.79 -27.85
C GLN A 40 -6.46 -1.92 -26.64
N VAL A 41 -7.77 -2.06 -26.87
CA VAL A 41 -8.75 -2.29 -25.80
C VAL A 41 -8.52 -3.64 -25.11
N ALA A 42 -8.16 -4.69 -25.85
CA ALA A 42 -7.87 -5.99 -25.27
C ALA A 42 -6.59 -5.97 -24.41
N GLU A 43 -5.56 -5.26 -24.85
CA GLU A 43 -4.33 -5.05 -24.07
C GLU A 43 -4.59 -4.21 -22.82
N GLN A 44 -5.31 -3.09 -22.94
CA GLN A 44 -5.71 -2.29 -21.78
C GLN A 44 -6.58 -3.08 -20.80
N LYS A 45 -7.49 -3.92 -21.30
CA LYS A 45 -8.32 -4.76 -20.43
C LYS A 45 -7.49 -5.78 -19.66
N LYS A 46 -6.43 -6.34 -20.27
CA LYS A 46 -5.49 -7.24 -19.58
C LYS A 46 -4.69 -6.51 -18.51
N THR A 47 -4.14 -5.34 -18.82
CA THR A 47 -3.37 -4.55 -17.84
C THR A 47 -4.25 -4.04 -16.69
N LEU A 48 -5.49 -3.66 -16.99
CA LEU A 48 -6.44 -3.18 -15.99
C LEU A 48 -7.00 -4.33 -15.12
N ALA A 49 -7.18 -5.54 -15.68
CA ALA A 49 -7.49 -6.72 -14.89
C ALA A 49 -6.32 -7.11 -13.97
N GLN A 50 -5.09 -6.99 -14.45
CA GLN A 50 -3.89 -7.27 -13.66
C GLN A 50 -3.69 -6.22 -12.55
N GLN A 51 -3.94 -4.93 -12.83
CA GLN A 51 -3.98 -3.88 -11.81
C GLN A 51 -5.12 -4.08 -10.81
N ALA A 52 -6.32 -4.46 -11.27
CA ALA A 52 -7.44 -4.74 -10.38
C ALA A 52 -7.13 -5.91 -9.44
N GLY A 53 -6.47 -6.96 -9.93
CA GLY A 53 -5.97 -8.06 -9.11
C GLY A 53 -4.92 -7.63 -8.08
N LEU A 54 -4.05 -6.68 -8.43
CA LEU A 54 -3.06 -6.15 -7.48
C LEU A 54 -3.71 -5.22 -6.42
N ILE A 55 -4.68 -4.40 -6.83
CA ILE A 55 -5.38 -3.48 -5.93
C ILE A 55 -6.23 -4.27 -4.92
N THR A 56 -6.84 -5.37 -5.32
CA THR A 56 -7.64 -6.20 -4.41
C THR A 56 -6.77 -6.88 -3.34
N THR A 57 -5.58 -7.36 -3.70
CA THR A 57 -4.64 -7.94 -2.74
C THR A 57 -4.08 -6.87 -1.79
N LEU A 58 -3.64 -5.72 -2.31
CA LEU A 58 -3.20 -4.58 -1.50
C LEU A 58 -4.27 -4.11 -0.51
N ARG A 59 -5.55 -4.07 -0.93
CA ARG A 59 -6.66 -3.67 -0.06
C ARG A 59 -6.96 -4.71 1.02
N ALA A 60 -6.81 -5.99 0.72
CA ALA A 60 -6.97 -7.07 1.69
C ALA A 60 -5.85 -7.04 2.74
N ASP A 61 -4.61 -6.78 2.33
CA ASP A 61 -3.47 -6.63 3.24
C ASP A 61 -3.58 -5.37 4.09
N ASP A 62 -3.99 -4.24 3.52
CA ASP A 62 -4.17 -3.00 4.28
C ASP A 62 -5.30 -3.13 5.33
N ALA A 63 -6.37 -3.85 5.00
CA ALA A 63 -7.44 -4.16 5.96
C ALA A 63 -6.95 -5.05 7.11
N ARG A 64 -6.16 -6.10 6.79
CA ARG A 64 -5.56 -6.98 7.81
C ARG A 64 -4.56 -6.25 8.69
N ASN A 65 -3.72 -5.39 8.09
CA ASN A 65 -2.73 -4.62 8.81
C ASN A 65 -3.41 -3.61 9.75
N ARG A 66 -4.45 -2.89 9.31
CA ARG A 66 -5.22 -2.01 10.19
C ARG A 66 -5.87 -2.76 11.36
N ALA A 67 -6.38 -3.96 11.13
CA ALA A 67 -6.97 -4.77 12.20
C ALA A 67 -5.92 -5.15 13.26
N MET A 68 -4.75 -5.63 12.83
CA MET A 68 -3.66 -5.98 13.77
C MET A 68 -3.13 -4.75 14.51
N MET A 69 -2.96 -3.62 13.82
CA MET A 69 -2.54 -2.37 14.46
C MET A 69 -3.55 -1.86 15.50
N ALA A 70 -4.85 -1.99 15.22
CA ALA A 70 -5.90 -1.60 16.17
C ALA A 70 -5.89 -2.49 17.43
N GLU A 71 -5.68 -3.79 17.28
CA GLU A 71 -5.54 -4.72 18.42
C GLU A 71 -4.31 -4.41 19.26
N GLN A 72 -3.17 -4.17 18.61
CA GLN A 72 -1.92 -3.83 19.29
C GLN A 72 -2.03 -2.52 20.05
N GLN A 73 -2.62 -1.48 19.44
CA GLN A 73 -2.90 -0.21 20.11
C GLN A 73 -3.82 -0.38 21.32
N ARG A 74 -4.89 -1.17 21.21
CA ARG A 74 -5.79 -1.46 22.35
C ARG A 74 -5.04 -2.14 23.49
N ARG A 75 -4.17 -3.11 23.18
CA ARG A 75 -3.37 -3.82 24.19
C ARG A 75 -2.40 -2.87 24.88
N GLU A 76 -1.72 -1.99 24.15
CA GLU A 76 -0.85 -0.98 24.75
C GLU A 76 -1.62 0.00 25.63
N GLN A 77 -2.79 0.47 25.19
CA GLN A 77 -3.63 1.36 26.00
C GLN A 77 -4.08 0.67 27.29
N GLN A 78 -4.49 -0.60 27.22
CA GLN A 78 -4.83 -1.38 28.42
C GLN A 78 -3.63 -1.54 29.36
N LEU A 79 -2.43 -1.80 28.82
CA LEU A 79 -1.21 -1.89 29.62
C LEU A 79 -0.87 -0.56 30.29
N ARG A 80 -1.00 0.57 29.58
CA ARG A 80 -0.82 1.91 30.17
C ARG A 80 -1.80 2.18 31.29
N GLN A 81 -3.10 1.95 31.06
CA GLN A 81 -4.12 2.13 32.10
C GLN A 81 -3.85 1.24 33.31
N ARG A 82 -3.48 -0.02 33.08
CA ARG A 82 -3.15 -0.95 34.16
C ARG A 82 -1.91 -0.49 34.92
N GLY A 83 -0.88 -0.01 34.23
CA GLY A 83 0.31 0.60 34.82
C GLY A 83 -0.02 1.79 35.71
N GLU A 84 -0.84 2.72 35.23
CA GLU A 84 -1.28 3.89 36.00
C GLU A 84 -2.10 3.49 37.24
N ILE A 85 -3.00 2.51 37.11
CA ILE A 85 -3.78 2.00 38.24
C ILE A 85 -2.86 1.36 39.28
N TYR A 86 -1.90 0.53 38.85
CA TYR A 86 -0.95 -0.07 39.77
C TYR A 86 -0.10 1.00 40.45
N GLN A 87 0.42 1.97 39.70
CA GLN A 87 1.24 3.06 40.25
C GLN A 87 0.45 3.87 41.29
N ARG A 88 -0.80 4.26 41.00
CA ARG A 88 -1.66 4.93 41.98
C ARG A 88 -1.93 4.08 43.22
N LYS A 89 -2.14 2.77 43.06
CA LYS A 89 -2.31 1.86 44.22
C LYS A 89 -1.05 1.79 45.08
N TYR A 90 0.12 1.76 44.46
CA TYR A 90 1.39 1.81 45.18
C TYR A 90 1.54 3.15 45.91
N GLU A 91 1.31 4.28 45.24
CA GLU A 91 1.37 5.61 45.84
C GLU A 91 0.40 5.77 47.01
N ASP A 92 -0.84 5.29 46.89
CA ASP A 92 -1.83 5.40 47.96
C ASP A 92 -1.51 4.48 49.16
N ALA A 93 -0.91 3.32 48.91
CA ALA A 93 -0.44 2.41 49.96
C ALA A 93 0.75 2.99 50.75
N ILE A 94 1.70 3.65 50.07
CA ILE A 94 2.91 4.20 50.70
C ILE A 94 2.72 5.63 51.24
N LYS A 95 1.67 6.34 50.82
CA LYS A 95 1.39 7.74 51.20
C LYS A 95 1.30 7.98 52.71
N ASN A 96 0.83 6.99 53.47
CA ASN A 96 0.66 7.09 54.92
C ASN A 96 1.85 6.50 55.71
N ASP A 97 2.86 5.97 55.03
CA ASP A 97 4.03 5.38 55.67
C ASP A 97 5.15 6.43 55.79
N GLU A 98 5.60 6.72 57.02
CA GLU A 98 6.70 7.66 57.25
C GLU A 98 8.02 7.21 56.60
N CYS A 99 8.25 5.90 56.52
CA CYS A 99 9.46 5.34 55.91
C CYS A 99 9.51 5.60 54.40
N ALA A 100 8.36 5.61 53.72
CA ALA A 100 8.28 5.89 52.28
C ALA A 100 8.33 7.39 51.95
N ARG A 101 7.99 8.26 52.90
CA ARG A 101 8.06 9.72 52.76
C ARG A 101 9.48 10.27 52.82
N ARG A 102 10.42 9.56 53.45
CA ARG A 102 11.83 9.95 53.47
C ARG A 102 12.46 9.67 52.12
N ALA A 103 13.11 10.69 51.57
CA ALA A 103 13.95 10.51 50.38
C ALA A 103 15.01 9.45 50.67
N ALA A 104 15.14 8.48 49.76
CA ALA A 104 16.16 7.44 49.88
C ALA A 104 17.54 8.11 49.98
N PRO A 105 18.42 7.68 50.91
CA PRO A 105 19.75 8.25 51.04
C PRO A 105 20.50 8.15 49.71
N VAL A 106 21.18 9.22 49.30
CA VAL A 106 21.89 9.32 48.02
C VAL A 106 22.87 8.15 47.81
N ALA A 107 23.54 7.69 48.87
CA ALA A 107 24.44 6.54 48.82
C ALA A 107 23.74 5.23 48.39
N VAL A 108 22.48 5.02 48.79
CA VAL A 108 21.71 3.83 48.38
C VAL A 108 21.26 3.96 46.93
N LEU A 109 20.92 5.17 46.49
CA LEU A 109 20.57 5.45 45.10
C LEU A 109 21.77 5.29 44.15
N ASP A 110 22.95 5.71 44.57
CA ASP A 110 24.20 5.54 43.82
C ASP A 110 24.62 4.07 43.73
N LEU A 111 24.42 3.29 44.78
CA LEU A 111 24.62 1.84 44.77
C LEU A 111 23.64 1.12 43.81
N LEU A 112 22.34 1.46 43.87
CA LEU A 112 21.29 0.88 43.01
C LEU A 112 21.46 1.29 41.54
N ARG A 113 21.95 2.50 41.29
CA ARG A 113 22.24 3.00 39.93
C ARG A 113 23.56 2.44 39.39
N GLY A 114 24.30 1.66 40.19
CA GLY A 114 25.58 1.08 39.80
C GLY A 114 26.69 2.11 39.65
N LYS A 115 26.60 3.27 40.32
CA LYS A 115 27.64 4.31 40.27
C LYS A 115 28.92 3.85 41.01
N ASP A 116 28.77 2.99 42.01
CA ASP A 116 29.89 2.47 42.81
C ASP A 116 30.60 1.25 42.19
N THR A 117 30.04 0.63 41.15
CA THR A 117 30.71 -0.49 40.44
C THR A 117 31.81 -0.02 39.49
N ALA A 118 31.96 1.28 39.24
CA ALA A 118 33.06 1.83 38.46
C ALA A 118 34.42 1.76 39.19
N SER A 119 34.44 1.60 40.53
CA SER A 119 35.70 1.50 41.28
C SER A 119 36.21 0.07 41.50
N THR A 120 35.45 -0.96 41.13
CA THR A 120 35.87 -2.38 41.25
C THR A 120 36.26 -3.00 39.90
N GLY A 121 36.53 -2.18 38.88
CA GLY A 121 37.13 -2.63 37.61
C GLY A 121 38.68 -2.67 37.63
N ALA A 122 39.32 -2.13 38.67
CA ALA A 122 40.78 -1.94 38.71
C ALA A 122 41.57 -3.02 39.49
N TYR A 123 40.92 -4.06 40.03
CA TYR A 123 41.58 -5.09 40.86
C TYR A 123 41.47 -6.53 40.33
N ARG A 124 41.38 -6.73 39.02
CA ARG A 124 41.76 -8.02 38.40
C ARG A 124 42.67 -7.82 37.20
N SER A 125 43.89 -7.38 37.50
CA SER A 125 45.08 -7.67 36.71
C SER A 125 46.10 -8.35 37.61
N VAL A 126 45.97 -9.66 37.81
CA VAL A 126 47.09 -10.53 38.15
C VAL A 126 46.89 -11.81 37.35
N ALA A 127 47.55 -11.86 36.19
CA ALA A 127 48.03 -13.11 35.58
C ALA A 127 49.17 -13.65 36.47
N PRO A 128 49.50 -14.95 36.48
CA PRO A 128 49.80 -15.76 35.29
C PRO A 128 48.68 -16.68 34.79
#